data_AF-A0A661SXD0-F1
#
_entry.id   AF-A0A661SXD0-F1
#
_cell.length_a   1.000
_cell.length_b   1.000
_cell.length_c   1.000
_cell.angle_alpha   90.00
_cell.angle_beta   90.00
_cell.angle_gamma   90.00
#
_symmetry.space_group_name_H-M   'P 1'
#
loop_
_entity.id
_entity.type
_entity.pdbx_description
1 polymer ?
#
loop_
_entity_poly.entity_id
_entity_poly.type
_entity_poly.pdbx_seq_one_letter_code
_entity_poly.pdbx_strand_id
1 'polypeptide(L)' 'MNQDLVCYCLGYTAEDIKKDYMENGYSSIMARIADEKKNGKCNCASTNPKGR' A
#
# COMPACT_ATOMS: atom_id res chain seq x y z
N MET A 1 -18.96 -0.24 3.84
CA MET A 1 -17.84 -0.26 2.87
C MET A 1 -16.58 0.14 3.61
N ASN A 2 -15.98 -0.79 4.37
CA ASN A 2 -14.63 -0.60 4.88
C ASN A 2 -13.73 -1.35 3.91
N GLN A 3 -13.13 -0.64 2.97
CA GLN A 3 -12.03 -1.24 2.24
C GLN A 3 -10.81 -1.20 3.17
N ASP A 4 -10.24 -2.37 3.45
CA ASP A 4 -9.07 -2.51 4.31
C ASP A 4 -7.85 -1.94 3.59
N LEU A 5 -7.72 -0.61 3.69
CA LEU A 5 -6.59 0.14 3.14
C LEU A 5 -5.31 -0.32 3.84
N VAL A 6 -4.37 -0.80 3.04
CA VAL A 6 -3.02 -1.15 3.47
C VAL A 6 -2.09 0.04 3.31
N CYS A 7 -2.26 0.85 2.25
CA CYS A 7 -1.49 2.07 2.05
C CYS A 7 -2.41 3.27 1.84
N TYR A 8 -2.49 4.16 2.83
CA TYR A 8 -3.27 5.40 2.75
C TYR A 8 -2.67 6.43 1.80
N CYS A 9 -1.35 6.41 1.57
CA CYS A 9 -0.70 7.36 0.66
C CYS A 9 -0.98 7.03 -0.82
N LEU A 10 -1.10 5.74 -1.15
CA LEU A 10 -1.28 5.27 -2.54
C LEU A 10 -2.69 4.72 -2.81
N GLY A 11 -3.53 4.59 -1.79
CA GLY A 11 -4.91 4.11 -1.91
C GLY A 11 -5.06 2.59 -2.08
N TYR A 12 -3.99 1.81 -1.87
CA TYR A 12 -4.04 0.36 -2.06
C TYR A 12 -4.72 -0.37 -0.91
N THR A 13 -5.59 -1.30 -1.26
CA THR A 13 -6.29 -2.20 -0.35
C THR A 13 -5.61 -3.57 -0.25
N ALA A 14 -6.02 -4.34 0.75
CA ALA A 14 -5.62 -5.75 0.85
C ALA A 14 -6.06 -6.58 -0.36
N GLU A 15 -7.21 -6.25 -0.96
CA GLU A 15 -7.73 -6.94 -2.14
C GLU A 15 -6.91 -6.62 -3.40
N ASP A 16 -6.49 -5.36 -3.57
CA ASP A 16 -5.59 -4.99 -4.67
C ASP A 16 -4.28 -5.78 -4.61
N ILE A 17 -3.66 -5.85 -3.42
CA ILE A 17 -2.42 -6.60 -3.19
C ILE A 17 -2.62 -8.09 -3.49
N LYS A 18 -3.76 -8.66 -3.05
CA LYS A 18 -4.07 -10.07 -3.31
C LYS A 18 -4.25 -10.33 -4.79
N LYS A 19 -5.00 -9.48 -5.50
CA LYS A 19 -5.23 -9.61 -6.94
C LYS A 19 -3.91 -9.50 -7.72
N ASP A 20 -3.11 -8.49 -7.41
CA ASP A 20 -1.78 -8.28 -8.00
C ASP A 20 -0.85 -9.49 -7.79
N TYR A 21 -0.85 -10.08 -6.59
CA TYR A 21 -0.09 -11.31 -6.33
C TYR A 21 -0.60 -12.50 -7.17
N MET A 22 -1.91 -12.69 -7.26
CA MET A 22 -2.50 -13.79 -8.03
C MET A 22 -2.22 -13.67 -9.53
N GLU A 23 -2.14 -12.44 -10.06
CA GLU A 23 -1.86 -12.17 -11.47
C GLU A 23 -0.36 -12.31 -11.81
N ASN A 24 0.53 -11.84 -10.93
CA ASN A 24 1.96 -11.73 -11.22
C ASN A 24 2.83 -12.82 -10.56
N GLY A 25 2.29 -13.57 -9.61
CA GLY A 25 3.04 -14.52 -8.77
C GLY A 25 3.90 -13.84 -7.69
N TYR A 26 3.91 -12.51 -7.64
CA TYR A 26 4.51 -11.66 -6.61
C TYR A 26 3.70 -10.37 -6.53
N SER A 27 3.73 -9.65 -5.40
CA SER A 27 3.03 -8.37 -5.32
C SER A 27 3.93 -7.20 -5.72
N SER A 28 3.73 -6.69 -6.94
CA SER A 28 4.34 -5.45 -7.43
C SER A 28 3.87 -4.23 -6.62
N ILE A 29 2.63 -4.25 -6.12
CA ILE A 29 2.06 -3.21 -5.26
C ILE A 29 2.83 -3.10 -3.95
N MET A 30 3.11 -4.23 -3.29
CA MET A 30 3.90 -4.24 -2.05
C MET A 30 5.32 -3.72 -2.28
N ALA A 31 5.95 -4.09 -3.40
CA ALA A 31 7.27 -3.58 -3.78
C ALA A 31 7.24 -2.06 -3.96
N ARG A 32 6.22 -1.52 -4.63
CA ARG A 32 6.03 -0.08 -4.81
C ARG A 32 5.81 0.66 -3.48
N ILE A 33 4.96 0.14 -2.60
CA ILE A 33 4.72 0.74 -1.27
C ILE A 33 6.04 0.83 -0.49
N ALA A 34 6.85 -0.24 -0.51
CA ALA A 34 8.14 -0.27 0.16
C ALA A 34 9.12 0.77 -0.40
N ASP A 35 9.19 0.91 -1.74
CA ASP A 35 10.08 1.87 -2.39
C ASP A 35 9.67 3.33 -2.10
N GLU A 36 8.38 3.66 -2.19
CA GLU A 36 7.87 4.99 -1.87
C GLU A 36 8.11 5.37 -0.40
N LYS A 37 7.98 4.39 0.52
CA LYS A 37 8.33 4.57 1.93
C LYS A 37 9.82 4.82 2.11
N LYS A 38 10.67 3.99 1.50
CA LYS A 38 12.13 4.09 1.59
C LYS A 38 12.64 5.43 1.06
N ASN A 39 12.04 5.92 -0.02
CA ASN A 39 12.43 7.18 -0.67
C ASN A 39 11.81 8.43 -0.01
N GLY A 40 11.13 8.29 1.14
CA GLY A 40 10.57 9.41 1.88
C GLY A 40 9.41 10.13 1.17
N LYS A 41 8.78 9.49 0.18
CA LYS A 41 7.69 10.06 -0.62
C LYS A 41 6.32 9.85 0.01
N CYS A 42 6.25 9.07 1.09
CA CYS A 42 5.01 8.80 1.82
C CYS A 42 4.77 9.83 2.93
N ASN A 43 3.54 10.33 3.01
CA ASN A 43 3.07 11.16 4.13
C ASN A 43 2.24 10.33 5.14
N CYS A 44 2.78 9.19 5.58
CA CYS A 44 2.07 8.27 6.49
C CYS A 44 1.69 8.95 7.81
N ALA A 45 2.52 9.89 8.30
CA ALA A 45 2.28 10.62 9.54
C ALA A 45 0.97 11.43 9.51
N SER A 46 0.59 11.99 8.34
CA SER A 46 -0.67 12.74 8.21
C SER A 46 -1.83 11.93 7.62
N THR A 47 -1.55 10.90 6.81
CA THR A 47 -2.59 10.20 6.03
C THR A 47 -3.02 8.86 6.63
N ASN A 48 -2.14 8.16 7.34
CA ASN A 48 -2.49 6.90 8.00
C ASN A 48 -3.04 7.19 9.40
N PRO A 49 -4.22 6.67 9.79
CA PRO A 49 -4.75 6.79 11.16
C PRO A 49 -3.78 6.32 12.27
N LYS A 50 -2.85 5.42 11.93
CA LYS A 50 -1.80 4.93 12.85
C LYS A 50 -0.51 5.77 12.82
N GLY A 51 -0.42 6.75 11.91
CA GLY A 51 0.74 7.63 11.72
C GLY A 51 2.01 6.95 11.18
N ARG A 52 1.94 5.71 10.71
CA ARG A 52 3.10 4.90 10.27
C ARG A 52 2.76 3.88 9.20
#